data_AF-A0A935HEL7-F1
#
_entry.id   AF-A0A935HEL7-F1
#
_cell.length_a   1.000
_cell.length_b   1.000
_cell.length_c   1.000
_cell.angle_alpha   90.00
_cell.angle_beta   90.00
_cell.angle_gamma   90.00
#
_symmetry.space_group_name_H-M   'P 1'
#
loop_
_entity.id
_entity.type
_entity.pdbx_description
1 polymer ?
#
loop_
_entity_poly.entity_id
_entity_poly.type
_entity_poly.pdbx_seq_one_letter_code
_entity_poly.pdbx_strand_id
1 'polypeptide(L)'
;MIVRHIGSTWNEQERLDLLSLASDFIEKSTKQLNLFGHKQANNLLYLNQTEFIGVYYNFLYKLISKLIIAVGFDKIKNGLLLDIVILRMVEPASKLRSIALLDEYFGIKHRRQSYYQSAPQWLS
;
A
#
# COMPACT_ATOMS: atom_id res chain seq x y z
N MET A 1 10.40 22.74 36.58
CA MET A 1 9.11 22.31 35.99
C MET A 1 9.43 21.39 34.81
N ILE A 2 8.78 20.23 34.71
CA ILE A 2 8.95 19.32 33.56
C ILE A 2 7.98 19.77 32.46
N VAL A 3 8.49 20.08 31.27
CA VAL A 3 7.70 20.68 30.17
C VAL A 3 7.02 19.60 29.31
N ARG A 4 7.67 18.47 29.05
CA ARG A 4 7.10 17.31 28.33
C ARG A 4 7.90 16.04 28.61
N HIS A 5 7.20 14.91 28.76
CA HIS A 5 7.81 13.59 28.83
C HIS A 5 7.85 12.95 27.43
N ILE A 6 9.02 12.49 26.97
CA ILE A 6 9.26 11.91 25.65
C ILE A 6 9.62 10.43 25.84
N GLY A 7 8.67 9.69 26.43
CA GLY A 7 8.70 8.23 26.54
C GLY A 7 9.76 7.62 27.49
N SER A 8 9.80 6.29 27.50
CA SER A 8 10.77 5.47 28.24
C SER A 8 11.19 4.31 27.35
N THR A 9 12.47 3.92 27.39
CA THR A 9 13.04 2.90 26.50
C THR A 9 13.68 1.78 27.29
N TRP A 10 13.79 0.62 26.65
CA TRP A 10 14.46 -0.54 27.22
C TRP A 10 15.63 -1.02 26.35
N ASN A 11 15.82 -0.41 25.17
CA ASN A 11 16.87 -0.72 24.22
C ASN A 11 17.60 0.56 23.76
N GLU A 12 18.88 0.43 23.40
CA GLU A 12 19.73 1.55 23.00
C GLU A 12 19.29 2.17 21.67
N GLN A 13 18.71 1.38 20.75
CA GLN A 13 18.16 1.89 19.50
C GLN A 13 16.95 2.81 19.74
N GLU A 14 16.00 2.36 20.57
CA GLU A 14 14.83 3.15 20.95
C GLU A 14 15.24 4.43 21.69
N ARG A 15 16.31 4.36 22.49
CA ARG A 15 16.87 5.51 23.19
C ARG A 15 17.35 6.58 22.21
N LEU A 16 18.06 6.20 21.17
CA LEU A 16 18.50 7.12 20.12
C LEU A 16 17.30 7.76 19.40
N ASP A 17 16.25 7.00 19.15
CA ASP A 17 15.03 7.50 18.50
C ASP A 17 14.27 8.51 19.39
N LEU A 18 14.16 8.24 20.70
CA LEU A 18 13.55 9.19 21.64
C LEU A 18 14.38 10.47 21.81
N LEU A 19 15.71 10.37 21.75
CA LEU A 19 16.59 11.54 21.75
C LEU A 19 16.40 12.40 20.49
N SER A 20 16.19 11.78 19.33
CA SER A 20 15.86 12.50 18.10
C SER A 20 14.52 13.24 18.22
N LEU A 21 13.48 12.58 18.73
CA LEU A 21 12.17 13.19 18.98
C LEU A 21 12.24 14.34 19.99
N ALA A 22 13.12 14.22 20.99
CA ALA A 22 13.36 15.27 21.96
C ALA A 22 14.03 16.49 21.35
N SER A 23 15.03 16.28 20.49
CA SER A 23 15.68 17.35 19.74
C SER A 23 14.67 18.12 18.88
N ASP A 24 13.83 17.41 18.13
CA ASP A 24 12.77 18.02 17.29
C ASP A 24 11.78 18.85 18.12
N PHE A 25 11.40 18.36 19.30
CA PHE A 25 10.50 19.07 20.20
C PHE A 25 11.12 20.34 20.75
N ILE A 26 12.39 20.28 21.14
CA ILE A 26 13.14 21.44 21.64
C ILE A 26 13.25 22.50 20.56
N GLU A 27 13.63 22.13 19.33
CA GLU A 27 13.77 23.07 18.21
C GLU A 27 12.45 23.81 17.91
N LYS A 28 11.35 23.05 17.82
CA LYS A 28 10.01 23.63 17.60
C LYS A 28 9.54 24.53 18.75
N SER A 29 9.87 24.17 19.99
CA SER A 29 9.39 24.89 21.18
C SER A 29 10.20 26.15 21.48
N THR A 30 11.52 26.10 21.27
CA THR A 30 12.44 27.17 21.67
C THR A 30 12.64 28.24 20.60
N LYS A 31 12.40 27.93 19.32
CA LYS A 31 12.68 28.82 18.16
C LYS A 31 14.12 29.36 18.14
N GLN A 32 15.04 28.73 18.87
CA GLN A 32 16.43 29.15 18.96
C GLN A 32 17.21 28.50 17.82
N LEU A 33 18.09 29.27 17.17
CA LEU A 33 19.01 28.74 16.16
C LEU A 33 19.96 27.74 16.81
N ASN A 34 19.99 26.52 16.25
CA ASN A 34 20.81 25.45 16.77
C ASN A 34 22.30 25.77 16.50
N LEU A 35 23.10 25.87 17.57
CA LEU A 35 24.50 26.30 17.50
C LEU A 35 25.40 25.27 16.79
N PHE A 36 24.99 24.01 16.82
CA PHE A 36 25.67 22.90 16.14
C PHE A 36 24.67 22.31 15.15
N GLY A 37 24.92 22.49 13.85
CA GLY A 37 24.06 21.97 12.80
C GLY A 37 24.11 20.45 12.75
N HIS A 38 23.21 19.77 13.46
CA HIS A 38 23.05 18.34 13.30
C HIS A 38 22.16 18.04 12.09
N LYS A 39 22.81 17.79 10.96
CA LYS A 39 22.24 16.99 9.87
C LYS A 39 22.71 15.55 10.02
N GLN A 40 21.80 14.68 10.41
CA GLN A 40 21.74 13.35 9.79
C GLN A 40 20.28 12.93 9.69
N ALA A 41 19.76 13.07 8.47
CA ALA A 41 18.47 12.53 8.09
C ALA A 41 18.59 11.01 8.08
N ASN A 42 18.36 10.38 9.22
CA ASN A 42 18.06 8.96 9.24
C ASN A 42 16.59 8.83 8.86
N ASN A 43 16.27 7.85 8.00
CA ASN A 43 14.92 7.50 7.54
C ASN A 43 14.01 7.08 8.73
N LEU A 44 13.73 7.99 9.65
CA LEU A 44 12.75 7.84 10.69
C LEU A 44 11.39 8.03 10.04
N LEU A 45 10.73 6.91 9.78
CA LEU A 45 9.34 6.89 9.34
C LEU A 45 8.49 7.25 10.57
N TYR A 46 8.17 8.54 10.70
CA TYR A 46 7.29 9.02 11.76
C TYR A 46 5.90 8.44 11.55
N LEU A 47 5.56 7.35 12.24
CA LEU A 47 4.25 6.69 12.11
C LEU A 47 3.07 7.66 12.33
N ASN A 48 3.26 8.65 13.21
CA ASN A 48 2.29 9.72 13.48
C ASN A 48 2.07 10.68 12.29
N GLN A 49 2.91 10.59 11.24
CA GLN A 49 2.84 11.37 10.01
C GLN A 49 2.56 10.48 8.79
N THR A 50 2.26 9.19 9.00
CA THR A 50 1.92 8.25 7.93
C THR A 50 0.49 7.79 8.05
N GLU A 51 -0.15 7.56 6.91
CA GLU A 51 -1.49 7.00 6.83
C GLU A 51 -1.42 5.59 6.24
N PHE A 52 -2.21 4.67 6.81
CA PHE A 52 -2.39 3.35 6.24
C PHE A 52 -3.35 3.44 5.05
N ILE A 53 -2.81 3.31 3.84
CA ILE A 53 -3.60 3.43 2.60
C ILE A 53 -4.40 2.14 2.33
N GLY A 54 -3.91 0.97 2.77
CA GLY A 54 -4.55 -0.32 2.52
C GLY A 54 -3.55 -1.45 2.28
N VAL A 55 -4.09 -2.64 2.01
CA VAL A 55 -3.32 -3.83 1.61
C VAL A 55 -3.90 -4.44 0.35
N TYR A 56 -3.02 -4.94 -0.53
CA TYR A 56 -3.42 -5.67 -1.72
C TYR A 56 -3.13 -7.17 -1.56
N TYR A 57 -4.05 -8.00 -2.03
CA TYR A 57 -3.94 -9.46 -2.08
C TYR A 57 -3.07 -9.95 -3.25
N ASN A 58 -1.90 -9.33 -3.42
CA ASN A 58 -0.99 -9.59 -4.54
C ASN A 58 -0.46 -11.03 -4.57
N PHE A 59 -0.30 -11.66 -3.41
CA PHE A 59 0.12 -13.06 -3.34
C PHE A 59 -0.93 -13.97 -3.97
N LEU A 60 -2.19 -13.82 -3.56
CA LEU A 60 -3.32 -14.59 -4.08
C LEU A 60 -3.45 -14.40 -5.59
N TYR A 61 -3.43 -13.14 -6.05
CA TYR A 61 -3.48 -12.82 -7.47
C TYR A 61 -2.37 -13.55 -8.24
N LYS A 62 -1.10 -13.41 -7.81
CA LYS A 62 0.05 -14.07 -8.47
C LYS A 62 -0.06 -15.59 -8.46
N LEU A 63 -0.56 -16.17 -7.37
CA LEU A 63 -0.76 -17.62 -7.27
C LEU A 63 -1.77 -18.09 -8.32
N ILE A 64 -2.96 -17.48 -8.38
CA ILE A 64 -3.99 -17.87 -9.36
C ILE A 64 -3.52 -17.57 -10.79
N SER A 65 -2.85 -16.44 -11.04
CA SER A 65 -2.27 -16.16 -12.37
C SER A 65 -1.29 -17.26 -12.81
N LYS A 66 -0.43 -17.75 -11.92
CA LYS A 66 0.48 -18.85 -12.23
C LYS A 66 -0.26 -20.16 -12.53
N LEU A 67 -1.35 -20.43 -11.81
CA LEU A 67 -2.20 -21.60 -12.08
C LEU A 67 -2.90 -21.49 -13.44
N ILE A 68 -3.42 -20.31 -13.79
CA ILE A 68 -4.02 -20.02 -15.11
C ILE A 68 -3.01 -20.31 -16.23
N ILE A 69 -1.76 -19.89 -16.07
CA ILE A 69 -0.67 -20.17 -17.01
C ILE A 69 -0.38 -21.68 -17.07
N ALA A 70 -0.27 -22.34 -15.92
CA ALA A 70 0.02 -23.78 -15.85
C ALA A 70 -1.06 -24.63 -16.53
N VAL A 71 -2.32 -24.21 -16.46
CA VAL A 71 -3.46 -24.87 -17.13
C VAL A 71 -3.56 -24.47 -18.62
N GLY A 72 -2.86 -23.41 -19.05
CA GLY A 72 -2.78 -22.96 -20.44
C GLY A 72 -3.87 -21.97 -20.86
N PHE A 73 -4.61 -21.38 -19.90
CA PHE A 73 -5.65 -20.38 -20.16
C PHE A 73 -5.10 -18.98 -20.43
N ASP A 74 -3.79 -18.75 -20.20
CA ASP A 74 -3.09 -17.52 -20.58
C ASP A 74 -3.15 -17.25 -22.11
N LYS A 75 -3.34 -18.30 -22.91
CA LYS A 75 -3.50 -18.23 -24.38
C LYS A 75 -4.71 -17.43 -24.85
N ILE A 76 -5.69 -17.16 -23.98
CA ILE A 76 -6.86 -16.32 -24.29
C ILE A 76 -6.43 -14.86 -24.59
N LYS A 77 -5.22 -14.45 -24.17
CA LYS A 77 -4.61 -13.13 -24.48
C LYS A 77 -5.52 -11.92 -24.21
N ASN A 78 -6.40 -12.02 -23.22
CA ASN A 78 -7.24 -10.90 -22.77
C ASN A 78 -6.99 -10.64 -21.28
N GLY A 79 -6.18 -9.63 -20.97
CA GLY A 79 -5.80 -9.32 -19.58
C GLY A 79 -7.00 -9.01 -18.69
N LEU A 80 -7.92 -8.15 -19.16
CA LEU A 80 -9.12 -7.79 -18.39
C LEU A 80 -10.00 -9.01 -18.07
N LEU A 81 -10.16 -9.93 -19.02
CA LEU A 81 -10.91 -11.16 -18.80
C LEU A 81 -10.24 -12.03 -17.72
N LEU A 82 -8.93 -12.25 -17.82
CA LEU A 82 -8.19 -13.05 -16.85
C LEU A 82 -8.22 -12.43 -15.46
N ASP A 83 -8.08 -11.11 -15.35
CA ASP A 83 -8.16 -10.37 -14.07
C ASP A 83 -9.54 -10.57 -13.42
N ILE A 84 -10.61 -10.47 -14.22
CA ILE A 84 -11.98 -10.67 -13.74
C ILE A 84 -12.26 -12.11 -13.35
N VAL A 85 -11.68 -13.09 -14.05
CA VAL A 85 -11.77 -14.51 -13.66
C VAL A 85 -11.11 -14.72 -12.30
N ILE A 86 -9.90 -14.21 -12.11
CA ILE A 86 -9.19 -14.29 -10.83
C ILE A 86 -10.03 -13.64 -9.73
N LEU A 87 -10.53 -12.43 -9.95
CA LEU A 87 -11.38 -11.76 -8.98
C LEU A 87 -12.62 -12.58 -8.63
N ARG A 88 -13.31 -13.15 -9.62
CA ARG A 88 -14.54 -13.94 -9.39
C ARG A 88 -14.30 -15.23 -8.62
N MET A 89 -13.09 -15.78 -8.66
CA MET A 89 -12.71 -16.91 -7.81
C MET A 89 -12.58 -16.50 -6.34
N VAL A 90 -12.24 -15.23 -6.08
CA VAL A 90 -12.09 -14.67 -4.72
C VAL A 90 -13.42 -14.14 -4.20
N GLU A 91 -14.09 -13.29 -4.98
CA GLU A 91 -15.36 -12.69 -4.64
C GLU A 91 -16.27 -12.63 -5.88
N PRO A 92 -17.31 -13.49 -5.94
CA PRO A 92 -18.32 -13.42 -6.99
C PRO A 92 -19.11 -12.12 -6.88
N ALA A 93 -18.99 -11.24 -7.88
CA ALA A 93 -19.63 -9.93 -7.88
C ALA A 93 -20.35 -9.63 -9.21
N SER A 94 -21.15 -8.56 -9.22
CA SER A 94 -21.74 -8.01 -10.45
C SER A 94 -20.67 -7.42 -11.37
N LYS A 95 -20.98 -7.27 -12.67
CA LYS A 95 -20.03 -6.77 -13.70
C LYS A 95 -19.33 -5.46 -13.30
N LEU A 96 -20.12 -4.48 -12.84
CA LEU A 96 -19.62 -3.17 -12.42
C LEU A 96 -18.84 -3.24 -11.11
N ARG A 97 -19.30 -4.06 -10.16
CA ARG A 97 -18.63 -4.23 -8.87
C ARG A 97 -17.26 -4.89 -9.06
N SER A 98 -17.14 -5.82 -10.01
CA SER A 98 -15.86 -6.47 -10.31
C SER A 98 -14.75 -5.47 -10.69
N ILE A 99 -15.05 -4.43 -11.47
CA ILE A 99 -14.04 -3.43 -11.86
C ILE A 99 -13.54 -2.62 -10.65
N ALA A 100 -14.42 -2.31 -9.70
CA ALA A 100 -14.02 -1.60 -8.47
C ALA A 100 -13.19 -2.50 -7.55
N LEU A 101 -13.60 -3.76 -7.40
CA LEU A 101 -12.91 -4.74 -6.56
C LEU A 101 -11.52 -5.10 -7.08
N LEU A 102 -11.27 -5.06 -8.40
CA LEU A 102 -9.92 -5.24 -8.96
C LEU A 102 -8.93 -4.21 -8.43
N ASP A 103 -9.36 -2.95 -8.29
CA ASP A 103 -8.54 -1.88 -7.72
C ASP A 103 -8.41 -2.07 -6.19
N GLU A 104 -9.52 -2.35 -5.51
CA GLU A 104 -9.54 -2.54 -4.05
C GLU A 104 -8.66 -3.70 -3.59
N TYR A 105 -8.73 -4.84 -4.27
CA TYR A 105 -8.07 -6.08 -3.83
C TYR A 105 -6.68 -6.25 -4.43
N PHE A 106 -6.46 -5.81 -5.66
CA PHE A 106 -5.22 -6.09 -6.39
C PHE A 106 -4.50 -4.84 -6.88
N GLY A 107 -5.06 -3.64 -6.67
CA GLY A 107 -4.51 -2.39 -7.19
C GLY A 107 -4.56 -2.29 -8.72
N ILE A 108 -5.38 -3.11 -9.37
CA ILE A 108 -5.47 -3.18 -10.83
C ILE A 108 -6.62 -2.29 -11.31
N LYS A 109 -6.26 -1.19 -12.00
CA LYS A 109 -7.23 -0.22 -12.51
C LYS A 109 -7.59 -0.49 -13.96
N HIS A 110 -8.87 -0.76 -14.18
CA HIS A 110 -9.46 -0.86 -15.51
C HIS A 110 -10.49 0.25 -15.74
N ARG A 111 -10.56 0.77 -16.95
CA ARG A 111 -11.63 1.70 -17.33
C ARG A 111 -12.92 0.91 -17.51
N ARG A 112 -14.02 1.38 -16.90
CA ARG A 112 -15.35 0.76 -17.06
C ARG A 112 -15.75 0.57 -18.53
N GLN A 113 -15.42 1.55 -19.38
CA GLN A 113 -15.69 1.49 -20.82
C GLN A 113 -14.99 0.30 -21.49
N SER A 114 -13.75 0.00 -21.12
CA SER A 114 -13.00 -1.15 -21.66
C SER A 114 -13.72 -2.46 -21.40
N TYR A 115 -14.33 -2.61 -20.22
CA TYR A 115 -15.16 -3.78 -19.91
C TYR A 115 -16.35 -3.91 -20.86
N TYR A 116 -17.13 -2.84 -21.05
CA TYR A 116 -18.30 -2.87 -21.93
C TYR A 116 -17.95 -3.10 -23.41
N GLN A 117 -16.77 -2.64 -23.84
CA GLN A 117 -16.27 -2.85 -25.20
C GLN A 117 -15.76 -4.27 -25.43
N SER A 118 -15.00 -4.82 -24.47
CA SER A 118 -14.38 -6.14 -24.62
C SER A 118 -15.32 -7.29 -24.28
N ALA A 119 -16.21 -7.14 -23.30
CA ALA A 119 -17.04 -8.24 -22.81
C ALA A 119 -17.92 -8.93 -23.88
N PRO A 120 -18.56 -8.21 -24.81
CA PRO A 120 -19.32 -8.84 -25.89
C PRO A 120 -18.47 -9.73 -26.81
N GLN A 121 -17.17 -9.44 -26.94
CA GLN A 121 -16.25 -10.15 -27.83
C GLN A 121 -15.71 -11.45 -27.22
N TRP A 122 -15.95 -11.72 -25.94
CA TRP A 122 -15.39 -12.89 -25.25
C TRP A 122 -16.13 -14.21 -25.53
N LEU A 123 -17.37 -14.12 -26.01
CA LEU A 123 -18.20 -15.27 -26.35
C LEU A 123 -18.32 -15.48 -27.86
N SER A 124 -17.59 -14.68 -28.64
CA SER A 124 -17.60 -14.67 -30.10
C SER A 124 -16.62 -15.68 -30.67
#